data_AF-A0A7C5PB03-F1
#
_entry.id   AF-A0A7C5PB03-F1
#
_cell.length_a   1.000
_cell.length_b   1.000
_cell.length_c   1.000
_cell.angle_alpha   90.00
_cell.angle_beta   90.00
_cell.angle_gamma   90.00
#
_symmetry.space_group_name_H-M   'P 1'
#
loop_
_entity.id
_entity.type
_entity.pdbx_description
1 polymer ?
#
loop_
_entity_poly.entity_id
_entity_poly.type
_entity_poly.pdbx_seq_one_letter_code
_entity_poly.pdbx_strand_id
1 'polypeptide(L)'
;KKKSYGTGRQIEGVVEEGDRVLLVEDVTTTGNSVVRAAKALEEEGAKVVAIMVVVDREEGAKESLSREGYMLIPLVTVGELFEYREENQK
;
A
#
# COMPACT_ATOMS: atom_id res chain seq x y z
N LYS A 1 17.60 18.46 0.80
CA LYS A 1 17.38 19.24 -0.44
C LYS A 1 16.69 18.34 -1.47
N LYS A 2 15.41 18.60 -1.81
CA LYS A 2 14.74 17.93 -2.95
C LYS A 2 15.45 18.37 -4.23
N LYS A 3 15.91 17.41 -5.05
CA LYS A 3 16.46 17.70 -6.38
C LYS A 3 15.29 18.19 -7.26
N SER A 4 15.37 19.43 -7.74
CA SER A 4 14.30 20.12 -8.46
C SER A 4 14.45 19.99 -9.98
N TYR A 5 14.43 18.77 -10.51
CA TYR A 5 14.38 18.57 -11.96
C TYR A 5 13.49 17.37 -12.30
N GLY A 6 12.28 17.67 -12.77
CA GLY A 6 11.18 16.77 -13.11
C GLY A 6 9.87 17.57 -13.09
N THR A 7 8.82 17.14 -13.79
CA THR A 7 7.52 17.83 -13.90
C THR A 7 6.77 18.04 -12.57
N GLY A 8 7.34 17.64 -11.43
CA GLY A 8 6.75 17.80 -10.10
C GLY A 8 5.55 16.88 -9.83
N ARG A 9 5.03 16.21 -10.86
CA ARG A 9 3.93 15.25 -10.77
C ARG A 9 4.41 13.98 -10.10
N GLN A 10 3.74 13.59 -9.00
CA GLN A 10 3.98 12.31 -8.32
C GLN A 10 3.23 11.15 -8.96
N ILE A 11 2.21 11.45 -9.77
CA ILE A 11 1.32 10.48 -10.42
C ILE A 11 1.47 10.58 -11.93
N GLU A 12 1.74 9.43 -12.55
CA GLU A 12 1.66 9.23 -13.99
C GLU A 12 0.25 8.77 -14.35
N GLY A 13 -0.30 9.28 -15.46
CA GLY A 13 -1.68 9.00 -15.89
C GLY A 13 -2.68 10.11 -15.54
N VAL A 14 -3.96 9.77 -15.60
CA VAL A 14 -5.09 10.66 -15.30
C VAL A 14 -5.80 10.13 -14.07
N VAL A 15 -6.05 11.02 -13.11
CA VAL A 15 -6.88 10.80 -11.93
C VAL A 15 -7.95 11.88 -11.97
N GLU A 16 -9.21 11.49 -11.86
CA GLU A 16 -10.34 12.39 -11.82
C GLU A 16 -10.94 12.48 -10.40
N GLU A 17 -11.56 13.61 -10.08
CA GLU A 17 -12.23 13.82 -8.79
C GLU A 17 -13.29 12.74 -8.57
N GLY A 18 -13.17 12.03 -7.44
CA GLY A 18 -14.08 10.95 -7.06
C GLY A 18 -13.70 9.57 -7.60
N ASP A 19 -12.61 9.43 -8.35
CA ASP A 19 -12.12 8.14 -8.82
C ASP A 19 -11.90 7.19 -7.65
N ARG A 20 -12.44 5.97 -7.76
CA ARG A 20 -12.30 4.94 -6.71
C ARG A 20 -11.09 4.08 -7.03
N VAL A 21 -10.04 4.21 -6.21
CA VAL A 21 -8.74 3.57 -6.46
C VAL A 21 -8.50 2.43 -5.48
N LEU A 22 -8.16 1.25 -6.03
CA LEU A 22 -7.49 0.17 -5.30
C LEU A 22 -5.99 0.34 -5.50
N LEU A 23 -5.26 0.66 -4.42
CA LEU A 23 -3.81 0.75 -4.47
C LEU A 23 -3.21 -0.65 -4.28
N VAL A 24 -2.25 -1.04 -5.12
CA VAL A 24 -1.62 -2.37 -5.08
C VAL A 24 -0.12 -2.23 -4.83
N GLU A 25 0.41 -3.03 -3.91
CA GLU A 25 1.83 -3.09 -3.53
C GLU A 25 2.33 -4.55 -3.57
N ASP A 26 3.63 -4.76 -3.83
CA ASP A 26 4.21 -6.11 -3.80
C ASP A 26 4.38 -6.61 -2.35
N VAL A 27 5.10 -5.88 -1.51
CA VAL A 27 5.44 -6.26 -0.14
C VAL A 27 5.35 -5.04 0.76
N THR A 28 4.70 -5.19 1.92
CA THR A 28 4.64 -4.13 2.92
C THR A 28 5.29 -4.56 4.23
N THR A 29 5.92 -3.61 4.92
CA THR A 29 6.49 -3.78 6.26
C THR A 29 5.78 -2.90 7.28
N THR A 30 6.14 -1.63 7.34
CA THR A 30 5.55 -0.63 8.25
C THR A 30 4.38 0.14 7.61
N GLY A 31 4.14 -0.03 6.30
CA GLY A 31 3.08 0.66 5.56
C GLY A 31 3.36 2.13 5.20
N ASN A 32 4.47 2.72 5.65
CA ASN A 32 4.75 4.17 5.46
C ASN A 32 4.82 4.62 4.00
N SER A 33 5.40 3.80 3.11
CA SER A 33 5.48 4.13 1.68
C SER A 33 4.10 4.16 1.03
N VAL A 34 3.30 3.14 1.34
CA VAL A 34 1.94 2.99 0.82
C VAL A 34 1.02 4.11 1.31
N VAL A 35 1.13 4.51 2.58
CA VAL A 35 0.39 5.67 3.12
C VAL A 35 0.71 6.94 2.35
N ARG A 36 1.99 7.18 1.99
CA ARG A 36 2.36 8.36 1.19
C ARG A 36 1.76 8.30 -0.21
N ALA A 37 1.76 7.13 -0.84
CA ALA A 37 1.14 6.93 -2.16
C ALA A 37 -0.38 7.13 -2.11
N ALA A 38 -1.05 6.59 -1.09
CA ALA A 38 -2.48 6.78 -0.89
C ALA A 38 -2.84 8.27 -0.70
N LYS A 39 -2.09 8.99 0.14
CA LYS A 39 -2.27 10.43 0.33
C LYS A 39 -2.03 11.23 -0.95
N ALA A 40 -1.01 10.88 -1.73
CA ALA A 40 -0.75 11.54 -3.01
C ALA A 40 -1.92 11.35 -4.01
N LEU A 41 -2.56 10.17 -4.02
CA LEU A 41 -3.75 9.92 -4.83
C LEU A 41 -4.95 10.74 -4.35
N GLU A 42 -5.18 10.81 -3.04
CA GLU A 42 -6.26 11.60 -2.45
C GLU A 42 -6.06 13.11 -2.63
N GLU A 43 -4.82 13.59 -2.63
CA GLU A 43 -4.48 14.99 -2.97
C GLU A 43 -4.84 15.37 -4.41
N GLU A 44 -4.90 14.40 -5.33
CA GLU A 44 -5.36 14.58 -6.72
C GLU A 44 -6.86 14.31 -6.90
N GLY A 45 -7.63 14.13 -5.81
CA GLY A 45 -9.08 13.97 -5.84
C GLY A 45 -9.59 12.53 -5.90
N ALA A 46 -8.70 11.53 -5.91
CA ALA A 46 -9.12 10.13 -5.83
C ALA A 46 -9.64 9.78 -4.42
N LYS A 47 -10.40 8.70 -4.35
CA LYS A 47 -10.78 8.02 -3.12
C LYS A 47 -10.11 6.65 -3.08
N VAL A 48 -9.10 6.49 -2.22
CA VAL A 48 -8.46 5.20 -2.00
C VAL A 48 -9.40 4.32 -1.18
N VAL A 49 -10.01 3.31 -1.81
CA VAL A 49 -11.04 2.49 -1.15
C VAL A 49 -10.46 1.33 -0.34
N ALA A 50 -9.30 0.83 -0.77
CA ALA A 50 -8.55 -0.20 -0.09
C ALA A 50 -7.12 -0.22 -0.64
N ILE A 51 -6.26 -0.90 0.10
CA ILE A 51 -4.87 -1.17 -0.26
C ILE A 51 -4.72 -2.69 -0.26
N MET A 52 -4.32 -3.26 -1.40
CA MET A 52 -4.00 -4.67 -1.52
C MET A 52 -2.49 -4.87 -1.59
N VAL A 53 -1.97 -5.86 -0.87
CA VAL A 53 -0.54 -6.22 -0.93
C VAL A 53 -0.39 -7.70 -1.21
N VAL A 54 0.63 -8.10 -1.98
CA VAL A 54 0.90 -9.53 -2.18
C VAL A 54 1.38 -10.15 -0.86
N VAL A 55 2.38 -9.56 -0.20
CA VAL A 55 2.88 -10.05 1.10
C VAL A 55 2.86 -8.95 2.17
N ASP A 56 2.13 -9.17 3.26
CA ASP A 56 2.32 -8.41 4.49
C ASP A 56 3.38 -9.06 5.37
N ARG A 57 4.45 -8.34 5.68
CA ARG A 57 5.52 -8.81 6.56
C ARG A 57 5.17 -8.74 8.05
N GLU A 58 4.00 -8.25 8.41
CA GLU A 58 3.51 -8.18 9.79
C GLU A 58 4.42 -7.31 10.70
N GLU A 59 5.04 -6.28 10.11
CA GLU A 59 5.92 -5.33 10.81
C GLU A 59 5.18 -4.02 11.19
N GLY A 60 3.86 -4.06 11.30
CA GLY A 60 3.02 -2.95 11.74
C GLY A 60 2.28 -2.19 10.64
N ALA A 61 2.28 -2.67 9.39
CA ALA A 61 1.55 -2.04 8.29
C ALA A 61 0.05 -1.93 8.58
N LYS A 62 -0.58 -3.00 9.07
CA LYS A 62 -2.02 -3.04 9.35
C LYS A 62 -2.45 -1.92 10.30
N GLU A 63 -1.73 -1.73 11.40
CA GLU A 63 -2.01 -0.68 12.39
C GLU A 63 -1.72 0.71 11.83
N SER A 64 -0.62 0.86 11.09
CA SER A 64 -0.22 2.11 10.46
C SER A 64 -1.28 2.60 9.47
N LEU A 65 -1.74 1.72 8.56
CA LEU A 65 -2.76 2.03 7.57
C LEU A 65 -4.13 2.28 8.23
N SER A 66 -4.51 1.47 9.22
CA SER A 66 -5.78 1.65 9.92
C SER A 66 -5.86 2.99 10.66
N ARG A 67 -4.75 3.49 11.24
CA ARG A 67 -4.69 4.82 11.88
C ARG A 67 -4.91 5.96 10.89
N GLU A 68 -4.52 5.74 9.65
CA GLU A 68 -4.69 6.71 8.55
C GLU A 68 -6.04 6.53 7.83
N GLY A 69 -6.89 5.58 8.29
CA GLY A 69 -8.22 5.35 7.73
C GLY A 69 -8.25 4.40 6.52
N TYR A 70 -7.13 3.74 6.19
CA TYR A 70 -7.06 2.83 5.06
C TYR A 70 -7.24 1.36 5.48
N MET A 71 -7.94 0.60 4.64
CA MET A 71 -8.08 -0.86 4.77
C MET A 71 -6.94 -1.57 4.05
N LEU A 72 -6.16 -2.39 4.78
CA LEU A 72 -5.15 -3.28 4.21
C LEU A 72 -5.74 -4.67 3.94
N ILE A 73 -5.52 -5.19 2.74
CA ILE A 73 -5.94 -6.51 2.27
C ILE A 73 -4.69 -7.27 1.79
N PRO A 74 -4.03 -8.07 2.66
CA PRO A 74 -2.95 -8.93 2.22
C PRO A 74 -3.49 -10.14 1.43
N LEU A 75 -2.78 -10.56 0.39
CA LEU A 75 -2.99 -11.85 -0.25
C LEU A 75 -2.44 -12.98 0.63
N VAL A 76 -1.26 -12.76 1.23
CA VAL A 76 -0.66 -13.66 2.21
C VAL A 76 0.11 -12.85 3.26
N THR A 77 0.17 -13.34 4.49
CA THR A 77 1.09 -12.82 5.51
C THR A 77 2.39 -13.62 5.54
N VAL A 78 3.46 -13.03 6.08
CA VAL A 78 4.71 -13.77 6.28
C VAL A 78 4.53 -14.95 7.25
N GLY A 79 3.65 -14.83 8.25
CA GLY A 79 3.24 -15.93 9.12
C GLY A 79 2.64 -17.10 8.35
N GLU A 80 1.67 -16.85 7.48
CA GLU A 80 1.04 -17.86 6.62
C GLU A 80 2.06 -18.54 5.69
N LEU A 81 3.03 -17.79 5.16
CA LEU A 81 4.12 -18.36 4.36
C LEU A 81 5.04 -19.28 5.17
N PHE A 82 5.33 -18.95 6.42
CA PHE A 82 6.15 -19.80 7.29
C PHE A 82 5.39 -21.07 7.70
N GLU A 83 4.11 -20.95 8.08
CA GLU A 83 3.25 -22.09 8.38
C GLU A 83 3.17 -23.04 7.19
N TYR A 84 2.88 -22.53 5.99
CA TYR A 84 2.87 -23.32 4.76
C TYR A 84 4.20 -24.05 4.52
N ARG A 85 5.33 -23.38 4.76
CA ARG A 85 6.65 -24.00 4.59
C ARG A 85 6.88 -25.14 5.58
N GLU A 86 6.50 -24.98 6.84
CA GLU A 86 6.67 -26.01 7.87
C GLU A 86 5.79 -27.25 7.62
N GLU A 87 4.58 -27.06 7.11
CA GLU A 87 3.66 -28.14 6.77
C GLU A 87 4.12 -28.95 5.54
N ASN A 88 4.73 -28.29 4.56
CA ASN A 88 5.12 -28.88 3.27
C ASN A 88 6.59 -29.30 3.17
N GLN A 89 7.35 -29.21 4.28
CA GLN A 89 8.73 -29.74 4.39
C GLN A 89 8.81 -31.09 5.13
N LYS A 90 7.67 -31.67 5.50
CA LYS A 90 7.56 -33.08 5.96
C LYS A 90 7.40 -34.03 4.79
#